data_AF-A0A9D6EUZ6-F1
#
_entry.id   AF-A0A9D6EUZ6-F1
#
_cell.length_a   1.000
_cell.length_b   1.000
_cell.length_c   1.000
_cell.angle_alpha   90.00
_cell.angle_beta   90.00
_cell.angle_gamma   90.00
#
_symmetry.space_group_name_H-M   'P 1'
#
loop_
_entity.id
_entity.type
_entity.pdbx_description
1 polymer ?
#
loop_
_entity_poly.entity_id
_entity_poly.type
_entity_poly.pdbx_seq_one_letter_code
_entity_poly.pdbx_strand_id
1 'polypeptide(L)' 'MIEQIIEQATGLIIQFIQNSGYFGIFLLMTLESALIPIPSEITMPFAGFLASRGELSFTLVVLAGAFGNLVGSLFAYYL' A
#
# COMPACT_ATOMS: atom_id res chain seq x y z
N MET A 1 1.50 -4.99 -23.75
CA MET A 1 1.16 -6.10 -22.82
C MET A 1 1.59 -5.81 -21.39
N ILE A 2 2.87 -5.52 -21.12
CA ILE A 2 3.33 -5.19 -19.75
C ILE A 2 2.67 -3.90 -19.21
N GLU A 3 2.57 -2.86 -20.03
CA GLU A 3 1.89 -1.60 -19.66
C GLU A 3 0.43 -1.82 -19.22
N GLN A 4 -0.32 -2.66 -19.95
CA GLN A 4 -1.71 -2.98 -19.59
C GLN A 4 -1.83 -3.69 -18.24
N ILE A 5 -0.88 -4.57 -17.89
CA ILE A 5 -0.87 -5.26 -16.61
C ILE A 5 -0.60 -4.27 -15.47
N ILE A 6 0.35 -3.35 -15.69
CA ILE A 6 0.68 -2.30 -14.72
C ILE A 6 -0.52 -1.38 -14.51
N GLU A 7 -1.18 -0.93 -15.58
CA GLU A 7 -2.38 -0.08 -15.48
C GLU A 7 -3.51 -0.76 -14.71
N GLN A 8 -3.78 -2.04 -14.99
CA GLN A 8 -4.80 -2.80 -14.28
C GLN A 8 -4.46 -2.99 -12.79
N ALA A 9 -3.22 -3.35 -12.48
CA ALA A 9 -2.76 -3.49 -11.09
C ALA A 9 -2.85 -2.15 -10.33
N THR A 10 -2.42 -1.06 -10.98
CA THR A 10 -2.50 0.30 -10.44
C THR A 10 -3.94 0.68 -10.13
N GLY A 11 -4.86 0.45 -11.06
CA GLY A 11 -6.28 0.75 -10.88
C GLY A 11 -6.89 -0.01 -9.70
N LEU A 12 -6.55 -1.30 -9.55
CA LEU A 12 -7.02 -2.12 -8.42
C LEU A 12 -6.47 -1.61 -7.08
N ILE A 13 -5.19 -1.28 -7.02
CA ILE A 13 -4.54 -0.74 -5.81
C ILE A 13 -5.19 0.58 -5.39
N ILE A 14 -5.37 1.50 -6.33
CA ILE A 14 -6.00 2.80 -6.09
C ILE A 14 -7.43 2.63 -5.56
N GLN A 15 -8.24 1.80 -6.23
CA GLN A 15 -9.62 1.54 -5.79
C GLN A 15 -9.64 0.88 -4.40
N PHE A 16 -8.73 -0.06 -4.14
CA PHE A 16 -8.64 -0.71 -2.85
C PHE A 16 -8.31 0.28 -1.74
N ILE A 17 -7.31 1.14 -1.93
CA ILE A 17 -6.93 2.19 -0.96
C ILE A 17 -8.08 3.19 -0.77
N GLN A 18 -8.77 3.60 -1.84
CA GLN A 18 -9.92 4.50 -1.73
C GLN A 18 -11.05 3.90 -0.86
N ASN A 19 -11.31 2.61 -1.00
CA ASN A 19 -12.40 1.95 -0.27
C ASN A 19 -12.04 1.56 1.16
N SER A 20 -10.76 1.29 1.45
CA SER A 20 -10.31 0.73 2.73
C SER A 20 -9.41 1.67 3.55
N GLY A 21 -8.98 2.79 2.97
CA GLY A 21 -8.17 3.82 3.64
C GLY A 21 -6.88 3.26 4.25
N TYR A 22 -6.65 3.57 5.53
CA TYR A 22 -5.45 3.13 6.25
C TYR A 22 -5.29 1.61 6.32
N PHE A 23 -6.39 0.86 6.37
CA PHE A 23 -6.33 -0.60 6.37
C PHE A 23 -5.82 -1.12 5.03
N GLY A 24 -6.24 -0.51 3.92
CA GLY A 24 -5.74 -0.84 2.59
C GLY A 24 -4.24 -0.63 2.46
N ILE A 25 -3.76 0.51 2.95
CA ILE A 25 -2.33 0.84 2.99
C ILE A 25 -1.58 -0.21 3.82
N PHE A 26 -2.02 -0.48 5.05
CA PHE A 26 -1.39 -1.46 5.93
C PHE A 26 -1.32 -2.85 5.28
N LEU A 27 -2.41 -3.32 4.67
CA LEU A 27 -2.48 -4.64 4.07
C LEU A 27 -1.60 -4.74 2.82
N LEU A 28 -1.64 -3.75 1.92
CA LEU A 28 -0.80 -3.74 0.72
C LEU A 28 0.69 -3.71 1.07
N MET A 29 1.07 -2.92 2.07
CA MET A 29 2.45 -2.82 2.57
C MET A 29 2.88 -4.12 3.27
N THR A 30 1.97 -4.78 4.00
CA THR A 30 2.22 -6.11 4.56
C THR A 30 2.50 -7.14 3.47
N LEU A 31 1.68 -7.17 2.41
CA LEU A 31 1.87 -8.11 1.31
C LEU A 31 3.17 -7.84 0.54
N GLU A 32 3.46 -6.57 0.25
CA GLU A 32 4.71 -6.14 -0.37
C GLU A 32 5.93 -6.67 0.40
N SER A 33 5.96 -6.43 1.70
CA SER A 33 7.05 -6.85 2.56
C SER A 33 7.07 -8.38 2.81
N ALA A 34 5.94 -9.07 2.62
CA ALA A 34 5.83 -10.53 2.67
C ALA A 34 6.23 -11.22 1.34
N LEU A 35 7.05 -10.56 0.50
CA LEU A 35 7.56 -11.05 -0.79
C LEU A 35 6.48 -11.24 -1.87
N ILE A 36 5.28 -10.67 -1.68
CA ILE A 36 4.26 -10.64 -2.74
C ILE A 36 4.52 -9.38 -3.58
N PRO A 37 4.63 -9.51 -4.91
CA PRO A 37 5.00 -8.39 -5.77
C PRO A 37 3.86 -7.37 -5.85
N ILE A 38 3.91 -6.36 -4.99
CA ILE A 38 3.03 -5.20 -4.95
C ILE A 38 3.88 -3.95 -5.22
N PRO A 39 3.50 -3.09 -6.19
CA PRO A 39 4.25 -1.86 -6.46
C PRO A 39 4.04 -0.83 -5.34
N SER A 40 5.01 -0.71 -4.43
CA SER A 40 4.98 0.26 -3.32
C SER A 40 5.15 1.70 -3.81
N GLU A 41 5.77 1.89 -4.97
CA GLU A 41 5.92 3.15 -5.69
C GLU A 41 4.58 3.75 -6.14
N ILE A 42 3.51 2.96 -6.11
CA ILE A 42 2.15 3.42 -6.40
C ILE A 42 1.37 3.62 -5.10
N THR A 43 1.44 2.62 -4.22
CA THR A 43 0.70 2.58 -2.95
C THR A 43 1.01 3.79 -2.06
N MET A 44 2.28 4.06 -1.79
CA MET A 44 2.67 5.13 -0.86
C MET A 44 2.51 6.55 -1.45
N PRO A 45 2.87 6.81 -2.72
CA PRO A 45 2.61 8.12 -3.32
C PRO A 45 1.11 8.43 -3.44
N PHE A 46 0.28 7.45 -3.77
CA PHE A 46 -1.18 7.65 -3.80
C PHE A 46 -1.75 7.92 -2.41
N ALA A 47 -1.32 7.17 -1.39
CA ALA A 47 -1.69 7.45 0.00
C ALA A 47 -1.25 8.84 0.45
N GLY A 48 -0.05 9.29 0.06
CA GLY A 48 0.45 10.64 0.29
C GLY A 48 -0.37 11.71 -0.42
N PHE A 49 -0.86 11.44 -1.64
CA PHE A 49 -1.78 12.31 -2.36
C PHE A 49 -3.13 12.45 -1.64
N LEU A 50 -3.71 11.35 -1.15
CA LEU A 50 -4.93 11.42 -0.34
C LEU A 50 -4.70 12.20 0.96
N ALA A 51 -3.51 12.06 1.57
CA ALA A 51 -3.16 12.80 2.76
C ALA A 51 -3.01 14.31 2.49
N SER A 52 -2.44 14.70 1.35
CA SER A 52 -2.31 16.12 0.97
C SER A 52 -3.66 16.78 0.67
N ARG A 53 -4.66 15.99 0.23
CA ARG A 53 -6.05 16.45 0.07
C ARG A 53 -6.85 16.51 1.38
N GLY A 54 -6.27 16.08 2.49
CA GLY A 54 -6.95 15.99 3.79
C GLY A 54 -7.95 14.84 3.90
N GLU A 55 -7.97 13.91 2.93
CA GLU A 55 -8.81 12.71 2.97
C GLU A 55 -8.24 11.68 3.97
N LEU A 56 -6.92 11.66 4.12
CA LEU A 56 -6.20 10.85 5.11
C LEU A 56 -5.27 11.75 5.96
N SER A 57 -4.93 11.29 7.16
CA SER A 57 -3.90 11.90 7.98
C SER A 57 -2.53 11.38 7.54
N PHE A 58 -1.61 12.29 7.23
CA PHE A 58 -0.23 11.93 6.87
C PHE A 58 0.43 11.04 7.93
N THR A 59 0.28 11.37 9.21
CA THR A 59 0.84 10.57 10.31
C THR A 59 0.30 9.15 10.30
N LEU A 60 -1.01 8.98 10.10
CA LEU A 60 -1.63 7.65 10.07
C LEU A 60 -1.23 6.87 8.81
N VAL A 61 -1.04 7.52 7.66
CA VAL A 61 -0.50 6.89 6.45
C VAL A 61 0.92 6.35 6.70
N VAL A 62 1.78 7.16 7.31
CA VAL A 62 3.16 6.76 7.65
C VAL A 62 3.16 5.58 8.62
N LEU A 63 2.33 5.63 9.67
CA LEU A 63 2.23 4.54 10.63
C LEU A 63 1.67 3.27 9.99
N ALA A 64 0.61 3.37 9.19
CA ALA A 64 0.02 2.21 8.50
C ALA A 64 1.04 1.53 7.57
N GLY A 65 1.81 2.30 6.80
CA GLY A 65 2.84 1.74 5.94
C GLY A 65 4.01 1.14 6.71
N ALA A 66 4.51 1.82 7.74
CA ALA A 66 5.60 1.33 8.57
C ALA A 66 5.24 0.04 9.31
N PHE A 67 4.06 -0.01 9.95
CA PHE A 67 3.59 -1.22 10.63
C PHE A 67 3.27 -2.33 9.65
N GLY A 68 2.73 -2.02 8.46
CA GLY A 68 2.51 -3.02 7.41
C GLY A 68 3.80 -3.71 7.02
N ASN A 69 4.84 -2.94 6.71
CA ASN A 69 6.15 -3.50 6.36
C ASN A 69 6.78 -4.29 7.51
N LEU A 70 6.68 -3.79 8.74
CA LEU A 70 7.17 -4.53 9.90
C LEU A 70 6.49 -5.90 10.02
N VAL A 71 5.17 -5.94 9.90
CA VAL A 71 4.39 -7.18 9.99
C VAL A 71 4.71 -8.12 8.84
N GLY A 72 4.77 -7.62 7.60
CA GLY A 72 5.13 -8.43 6.43
C GLY A 72 6.53 -9.01 6.52
N SER A 73 7.50 -8.20 6.95
CA SER A 73 8.89 -8.65 7.18
C SER A 73 8.98 -9.70 8.28
N LEU A 74 8.22 -9.55 9.38
CA LEU A 74 8.18 -10.56 10.44
C LEU A 74 7.57 -11.87 9.94
N PHE A 75 6.48 -11.82 9.18
CA PHE A 75 5.90 -13.01 8.57
C PHE A 75 6.88 -13.69 7.62
N ALA A 76 7.56 -12.94 6.75
CA ALA A 76 8.56 -13.50 5.84
C ALA A 76 9.81 -14.03 6.57
N TYR A 77 10.15 -13.48 7.74
CA TYR A 77 11.28 -13.94 8.54
C TYR A 77 11.02 -15.25 9.28
N TYR A 78 9.80 -15.44 9.80
CA TYR A 78 9.44 -16.62 10.59
C TYR A 78 8.96 -17.81 9.77
N LEU A 79 8.52 -17.61 8.52
CA LEU A 79 8.05 -18.66 7.61
C LEU A 79 9.20 -19.26 6.79
#